data_AF-A0A5A9NJG0-F1
#
_entry.id   AF-A0A5A9NJG0-F1
#
_cell.length_a   1.000
_cell.length_b   1.000
_cell.length_c   1.000
_cell.angle_alpha   90.00
_cell.angle_beta   90.00
_cell.angle_gamma   90.00
#
_symmetry.space_group_name_H-M   'P 1'
#
loop_
_entity.id
_entity.type
_entity.pdbx_description
1 polymer ?
#
loop_
_entity_poly.entity_id
_entity_poly.type
_entity_poly.pdbx_seq_one_letter_code
_entity_poly.pdbx_strand_id
1 'polypeptide(L)'
;MPLLYCKWWRPIKWLSLSQHDFVPVRALLKPVEDIVVHLSDLHKMNNERELELICCLIKRRQLAPGLDCPVPGCTVTETARLDRHLGRVHKVDKQEKERLINVARRQAILHELLGLRDTSPDPPMVSDLDTCGTSSASPGDQLGNVTRVLSTFERESCGPFASAKRRDNARQRARRTQDFFEFCRRTYGPHFFDTMPPTDGLLGFLTGLYGRNLTVSTMRHYLIDIGIFCSYAADSSEREASVTEAKLRHLKRACMYQMNQMKGDVRAHRAEIRASKSARIISREALCKFLKRARRKIPRMIKAFAREPTLGVMFRLQGLLSGYMSILTGHRRCVLINMTALEVGRAGTTQD
;
A
#
# COMPACT_ATOMS: atom_id res chain seq x y z
N MET A 1 -11.41 -20.88 -32.67
CA MET A 1 -10.86 -19.77 -31.86
C MET A 1 -9.38 -20.02 -31.59
N PRO A 2 -8.47 -19.46 -32.41
CA PRO A 2 -7.06 -19.31 -32.01
C PRO A 2 -6.46 -17.95 -32.42
N LEU A 3 -5.15 -17.78 -32.17
CA LEU A 3 -4.21 -16.65 -32.40
C LEU A 3 -3.80 -16.01 -31.06
N LEU A 4 -2.80 -16.49 -30.30
CA LEU A 4 -1.35 -16.67 -30.58
C LEU A 4 -0.67 -15.42 -31.17
N TYR A 5 0.31 -14.86 -30.42
CA TYR A 5 1.63 -14.28 -30.77
C TYR A 5 2.10 -13.40 -29.58
N CYS A 6 3.08 -13.78 -28.73
CA CYS A 6 4.56 -13.66 -28.87
C CYS A 6 5.02 -12.23 -29.26
N LYS A 7 6.08 -11.58 -28.76
CA LYS A 7 7.13 -11.71 -27.72
C LYS A 7 8.12 -10.52 -28.01
N TRP A 8 8.95 -10.09 -27.04
CA TRP A 8 10.13 -9.13 -27.15
C TRP A 8 9.81 -7.61 -27.15
N TRP A 9 10.35 -6.67 -26.33
CA TRP A 9 11.65 -6.30 -25.70
C TRP A 9 12.59 -5.36 -26.51
N ARG A 10 12.64 -4.08 -26.05
CA ARG A 10 13.71 -3.04 -26.04
C ARG A 10 14.11 -2.29 -27.34
N PRO A 11 14.78 -1.10 -27.28
CA PRO A 11 15.45 -0.41 -26.14
C PRO A 11 15.17 1.11 -26.00
N ILE A 12 15.39 1.68 -24.80
CA ILE A 12 15.67 3.13 -24.65
C ILE A 12 17.07 3.29 -24.06
N LYS A 13 17.86 4.08 -24.78
CA LYS A 13 19.26 4.46 -24.50
C LYS A 13 19.34 5.23 -23.19
N TRP A 14 20.28 4.86 -22.33
CA TRP A 14 20.80 5.71 -21.26
C TRP A 14 22.04 6.44 -21.80
N LEU A 15 22.01 7.77 -21.77
CA LEU A 15 23.20 8.60 -21.90
C LEU A 15 23.05 9.84 -21.03
N SER A 16 24.01 9.93 -20.10
CA SER A 16 24.60 11.06 -19.39
C SER A 16 23.75 12.10 -18.64
N LEU A 17 24.35 12.51 -17.51
CA LEU A 17 24.24 13.74 -16.71
C LEU A 17 23.86 13.41 -15.27
N SER A 18 24.57 13.83 -14.24
CA SER A 18 25.91 14.40 -14.05
C SER A 18 26.13 14.27 -12.54
N GLN A 19 27.33 13.88 -12.13
CA GLN A 19 27.81 14.18 -10.78
C GLN A 19 27.65 15.68 -10.54
N HIS A 20 27.05 16.08 -9.43
CA HIS A 20 27.59 17.12 -8.55
C HIS A 20 26.76 17.25 -7.26
N ASP A 21 27.51 17.19 -6.16
CA ASP A 21 27.32 17.87 -4.87
C ASP A 21 26.20 17.40 -3.94
N PHE A 22 26.50 16.30 -3.22
CA PHE A 22 26.04 16.15 -1.84
C PHE A 22 27.25 16.20 -0.90
N VAL A 23 27.27 17.25 -0.08
CA VAL A 23 28.23 17.48 1.00
C VAL A 23 28.23 16.29 1.97
N PRO A 24 29.39 15.68 2.29
CA PRO A 24 29.43 14.58 3.22
C PRO A 24 29.37 15.12 4.65
N VAL A 25 28.35 14.70 5.41
CA VAL A 25 28.40 14.75 6.89
C VAL A 25 29.41 13.69 7.32
N ARG A 26 30.69 14.03 7.19
CA ARG A 26 31.83 13.25 7.64
C ARG A 26 32.51 14.03 8.76
N ALA A 27 31.82 14.18 9.87
CA ALA A 27 32.38 14.67 11.12
C ALA A 27 31.71 13.94 12.28
N LEU A 28 32.54 13.31 13.13
CA LEU A 28 32.23 12.59 14.38
C LEU A 28 32.06 11.06 14.33
N LEU A 29 32.88 10.35 13.55
CA LEU A 29 33.26 8.99 13.92
C LEU A 29 34.77 8.86 13.80
N LYS A 30 35.46 8.77 14.95
CA LYS A 30 36.85 8.29 15.00
C LYS A 30 36.89 6.93 14.28
N PRO A 31 37.96 6.58 13.53
CA PRO A 31 38.12 5.22 13.04
C PRO A 31 38.06 4.30 14.25
N VAL A 32 37.07 3.42 14.28
CA VAL A 32 36.90 2.45 15.37
C VAL A 32 38.12 1.54 15.30
N GLU A 33 39.06 1.77 16.23
CA GLU A 33 40.04 0.78 16.68
C GLU A 33 39.30 -0.55 16.92
N ASP A 34 39.96 -1.66 16.60
CA ASP A 34 39.41 -3.02 16.48
C ASP A 34 37.99 -3.20 17.06
N ILE A 35 37.02 -3.45 16.18
CA ILE A 35 35.61 -3.56 16.55
C ILE A 35 35.35 -4.60 17.66
N VAL A 36 36.22 -5.59 17.78
CA VAL A 36 36.20 -6.58 18.85
C VAL A 36 36.50 -5.92 20.20
N VAL A 37 37.57 -5.12 20.26
CA VAL A 37 37.98 -4.35 21.44
C VAL A 37 36.90 -3.32 21.80
N HIS A 38 36.33 -2.64 20.81
CA HIS A 38 35.23 -1.69 21.03
C HIS A 38 33.99 -2.35 21.67
N LEU A 39 33.56 -3.51 21.16
CA LEU A 39 32.39 -4.24 21.66
C LEU A 39 32.66 -4.87 23.05
N SER A 40 33.87 -5.35 23.30
CA SER A 40 34.28 -5.86 24.61
C SER A 40 34.34 -4.74 25.65
N ASP A 41 35.07 -3.66 25.37
CA ASP A 41 35.42 -2.66 26.39
C ASP A 41 34.27 -1.71 26.71
N LEU A 42 33.55 -1.23 25.69
CA LEU A 42 32.47 -0.26 25.82
C LEU A 42 31.09 -0.91 25.96
N HIS A 43 30.86 -2.04 25.28
CA HIS A 43 29.56 -2.73 25.30
C HIS A 43 29.54 -3.96 26.21
N LYS A 44 30.66 -4.28 26.90
CA LYS A 44 30.76 -5.38 27.88
C LYS A 44 30.34 -6.74 27.32
N MET A 45 30.54 -6.94 26.01
CA MET A 45 30.20 -8.17 25.31
C MET A 45 31.26 -9.23 25.58
N ASN A 46 31.12 -9.93 26.71
CA ASN A 46 32.09 -10.91 27.20
C ASN A 46 31.86 -12.33 26.64
N ASN A 47 30.70 -12.58 26.02
CA ASN A 47 30.40 -13.86 25.41
C ASN A 47 31.08 -13.95 24.03
N GLU A 48 32.08 -14.83 23.92
CA GLU A 48 32.91 -14.96 22.70
C GLU A 48 32.08 -15.35 21.46
N ARG A 49 31.07 -16.21 21.65
CA ARG A 49 30.23 -16.70 20.56
C ARG A 49 29.25 -15.63 20.08
N GLU A 50 28.67 -14.88 21.01
CA GLU A 50 27.88 -13.69 20.69
C GLU A 50 28.72 -12.66 19.93
N LEU A 51 29.91 -12.35 20.43
CA LEU A 51 30.83 -11.39 19.83
C LEU A 51 31.22 -11.77 18.40
N GLU A 52 31.46 -13.06 18.15
CA GLU A 52 31.73 -13.61 16.82
C GLU A 52 30.54 -13.42 15.86
N LEU A 53 29.33 -13.75 16.31
CA LEU A 53 28.08 -13.61 15.54
C LEU A 53 27.82 -12.15 15.15
N ILE A 54 27.97 -11.23 16.09
CA ILE A 54 27.83 -9.78 15.87
C ILE A 54 28.92 -9.26 14.91
N CYS A 55 30.17 -9.69 15.09
CA CYS A 55 31.25 -9.33 14.19
C CYS A 55 31.00 -9.82 12.75
N CYS A 56 30.44 -11.02 12.59
CA CYS A 56 30.07 -11.56 11.28
C CYS A 56 28.96 -10.74 10.62
N LEU A 57 27.97 -10.29 11.40
CA LEU A 57 26.90 -9.41 10.95
C LEU A 57 27.47 -8.07 10.43
N ILE A 58 28.37 -7.44 11.17
CA ILE A 58 28.95 -6.15 10.81
C ILE A 58 29.90 -6.28 9.60
N LYS A 59 30.76 -7.30 9.60
CA LYS A 59 31.73 -7.56 8.53
C LYS A 59 31.12 -8.24 7.30
N ARG A 60 29.81 -8.55 7.31
CA ARG A 60 29.06 -9.27 6.26
C ARG A 60 29.71 -10.61 5.85
N ARG A 61 30.34 -11.28 6.82
CA ARG A 61 30.96 -12.60 6.63
C ARG A 61 29.94 -13.72 6.90
N GLN A 62 30.15 -14.88 6.30
CA GLN A 62 29.27 -16.03 6.44
C GLN A 62 29.83 -16.98 7.50
N LEU A 63 29.02 -17.30 8.51
CA LEU A 63 29.37 -18.23 9.59
C LEU A 63 28.73 -19.61 9.38
N ALA A 64 27.50 -19.65 8.83
CA ALA A 64 26.73 -20.88 8.64
C ALA A 64 27.00 -21.55 7.26
N PRO A 65 27.17 -22.89 7.21
CA PRO A 65 27.45 -23.63 5.98
C PRO A 65 26.25 -23.69 5.02
N GLY A 66 25.03 -23.46 5.51
CA GLY A 66 23.79 -23.41 4.73
C GLY A 66 23.01 -22.12 5.00
N LEU A 67 22.34 -21.60 3.98
CA LEU A 67 21.42 -20.47 4.09
C LEU A 67 20.05 -20.87 3.54
N ASP A 68 18.99 -20.46 4.23
CA ASP A 68 17.63 -20.63 3.72
C ASP A 68 17.31 -19.59 2.66
N CYS A 69 16.48 -19.97 1.69
CA CYS A 69 16.05 -19.02 0.68
C CYS A 69 15.04 -18.03 1.26
N PRO A 70 15.32 -16.72 1.27
CA PRO A 70 14.42 -15.72 1.85
C PRO A 70 13.26 -15.34 0.93
N VAL A 71 13.12 -16.01 -0.23
CA VAL A 71 12.05 -15.72 -1.20
C VAL A 71 10.75 -16.40 -0.75
N PRO A 72 9.65 -15.63 -0.57
CA PRO A 72 8.39 -16.20 -0.08
C PRO A 72 7.86 -17.34 -0.95
N GLY A 73 7.53 -18.47 -0.32
CA GLY A 73 7.03 -19.67 -0.99
C GLY A 73 8.12 -20.56 -1.59
N CYS A 74 9.40 -20.23 -1.40
CA CYS A 74 10.49 -21.15 -1.70
C CYS A 74 10.73 -22.07 -0.50
N THR A 75 10.89 -23.38 -0.76
CA THR A 75 11.09 -24.42 0.26
C THR A 75 12.55 -24.83 0.41
N VAL A 76 13.48 -24.14 -0.26
CA VAL A 76 14.91 -24.48 -0.21
C VAL A 76 15.52 -23.95 1.08
N THR A 77 15.97 -24.88 1.92
CA THR A 77 16.70 -24.64 3.16
C THR A 77 18.16 -25.09 3.05
N GLU A 78 19.01 -24.60 3.95
CA GLU A 78 20.40 -25.03 4.14
C GLU A 78 21.29 -25.05 2.88
N THR A 79 21.09 -24.12 1.94
CA THR A 79 21.85 -24.13 0.68
C THR A 79 23.17 -23.35 0.77
N ALA A 80 24.30 -24.03 0.57
CA ALA A 80 25.62 -23.40 0.48
C ALA A 80 25.78 -22.49 -0.75
N ARG A 81 24.95 -22.70 -1.79
CA ARG A 81 24.97 -21.97 -3.07
C ARG A 81 23.66 -21.23 -3.31
N LEU A 82 23.21 -20.50 -2.28
CA LEU A 82 22.05 -19.62 -2.38
C LEU A 82 22.17 -18.66 -3.57
N ASP A 83 23.39 -18.24 -3.89
CA ASP A 83 23.70 -17.42 -5.06
C ASP A 83 23.25 -18.06 -6.39
N ARG A 84 23.50 -19.36 -6.55
CA ARG A 84 23.15 -20.13 -7.76
C ARG A 84 21.67 -20.45 -7.77
N HIS A 85 21.09 -20.77 -6.61
CA HIS A 85 19.67 -21.00 -6.45
C HIS A 85 18.84 -19.76 -6.86
N LEU A 86 19.17 -18.60 -6.31
CA LEU A 86 18.52 -17.33 -6.63
C LEU A 86 18.62 -16.99 -8.13
N GLY A 87 19.78 -17.26 -8.75
CA GLY A 87 19.97 -17.04 -10.19
C GLY A 87 19.18 -18.01 -11.09
N ARG A 88 19.05 -19.29 -10.70
CA ARG A 88 18.41 -20.32 -11.53
C ARG A 88 16.89 -20.38 -11.34
N VAL A 89 16.43 -20.34 -10.09
CA VAL A 89 15.02 -20.53 -9.72
C VAL A 89 14.27 -19.21 -9.76
N HIS A 90 14.82 -18.17 -9.13
CA HIS A 90 14.14 -16.87 -8.97
C HIS A 90 14.54 -15.83 -10.02
N LYS A 91 15.57 -16.11 -10.84
CA LYS A 91 16.07 -15.23 -11.91
C LYS A 91 16.24 -13.76 -11.47
N VAL A 92 16.67 -13.56 -10.23
CA VAL A 92 16.91 -12.23 -9.67
C VAL A 92 18.16 -11.60 -10.25
N ASP A 93 18.16 -10.28 -10.37
CA ASP A 93 19.31 -9.52 -10.84
C ASP A 93 20.46 -9.54 -9.82
N LYS A 94 21.64 -9.03 -10.22
CA LYS A 94 22.85 -9.05 -9.40
C LYS A 94 22.71 -8.29 -8.08
N GLN A 95 22.03 -7.13 -8.09
CA GLN A 95 21.90 -6.25 -6.94
C GLN A 95 20.89 -6.84 -5.94
N GLU A 96 19.76 -7.34 -6.44
CA GLU A 96 18.75 -7.99 -5.63
C GLU A 96 19.24 -9.33 -5.07
N LYS A 97 20.04 -10.07 -5.83
CA LYS A 97 20.72 -11.28 -5.36
C LYS A 97 21.64 -11.01 -4.18
N GLU A 98 22.45 -9.95 -4.24
CA GLU A 98 23.30 -9.54 -3.11
C GLU A 98 22.46 -9.15 -1.89
N ARG A 99 21.36 -8.41 -2.10
CA ARG A 99 20.41 -8.05 -1.05
C ARG A 99 19.82 -9.28 -0.36
N LEU A 100 19.29 -10.24 -1.12
CA LEU A 100 18.68 -11.46 -0.60
C LEU A 100 19.69 -12.35 0.14
N ILE A 101 20.93 -12.45 -0.35
CA ILE A 101 21.98 -13.18 0.37
C ILE A 101 22.28 -12.52 1.72
N ASN A 102 22.32 -11.19 1.79
CA ASN A 102 22.53 -10.47 3.05
C ASN A 102 21.35 -10.65 4.03
N VAL A 103 20.12 -10.70 3.51
CA VAL A 103 18.93 -11.02 4.32
C VAL A 103 19.02 -12.42 4.90
N ALA A 104 19.33 -13.43 4.08
CA ALA A 104 19.45 -14.81 4.53
C ALA A 104 20.57 -14.99 5.58
N ARG A 105 21.72 -14.33 5.37
CA ARG A 105 22.83 -14.33 6.36
C ARG A 105 22.42 -13.74 7.70
N ARG A 106 21.71 -12.61 7.67
CA ARG A 106 21.21 -11.97 8.88
C ARG A 106 20.22 -12.88 9.61
N GLN A 107 19.31 -13.53 8.90
CA GLN A 107 18.35 -14.47 9.48
C GLN A 107 19.06 -15.66 10.15
N ALA A 108 20.05 -16.24 9.49
CA ALA A 108 20.85 -17.33 10.07
C ALA A 108 21.57 -16.90 11.36
N ILE A 109 22.18 -15.71 11.38
CA ILE A 109 22.86 -15.18 12.57
C ILE A 109 21.86 -14.92 13.71
N LEU A 110 20.67 -14.39 13.41
CA LEU A 110 19.63 -14.19 14.43
C LEU A 110 19.11 -15.52 15.00
N HIS A 111 18.97 -16.55 14.17
CA HIS A 111 18.58 -17.88 14.64
C HIS A 111 19.63 -18.50 15.56
N GLU A 112 20.92 -18.32 15.25
CA GLU A 112 22.02 -18.75 16.11
C GLU A 112 22.07 -17.97 17.42
N LEU A 113 21.81 -16.66 17.41
CA LEU A 113 21.72 -15.86 18.64
C LEU A 113 20.55 -16.30 19.52
N LEU A 114 19.39 -16.59 18.94
CA LEU A 114 18.25 -17.17 19.66
C LEU A 114 18.61 -18.52 20.29
N GLY A 115 19.21 -19.43 19.51
CA GLY A 115 19.63 -20.74 20.01
C GLY A 115 20.69 -20.63 21.12
N LEU A 116 21.62 -19.68 21.00
CA LEU A 116 22.61 -19.41 22.04
C LEU A 116 21.92 -18.90 23.32
N ARG A 117 20.92 -18.03 23.22
CA ARG A 117 20.18 -17.54 24.38
C ARG A 117 19.36 -18.62 25.07
N ASP A 118 18.73 -19.52 24.31
CA ASP A 118 17.96 -20.64 24.85
C ASP A 118 18.83 -21.57 25.70
N THR A 119 20.14 -21.64 25.46
CA THR A 119 21.08 -22.41 26.28
C THR A 119 21.46 -21.75 27.62
N SER A 120 20.94 -20.55 27.92
CA SER A 120 21.27 -19.76 29.13
C SER A 120 22.79 -19.62 29.32
N PRO A 121 23.48 -18.94 28.38
CA PRO A 121 24.93 -18.95 28.31
C PRO A 121 25.57 -18.19 29.48
N ASP A 122 26.73 -18.67 29.93
CA ASP A 122 27.60 -18.03 30.93
C ASP A 122 28.97 -17.77 30.29
N PRO A 123 29.40 -16.51 30.07
CA PRO A 123 28.79 -15.24 30.51
C PRO A 123 27.47 -14.89 29.78
N PRO A 124 26.58 -14.11 30.43
CA PRO A 124 25.29 -13.73 29.85
C PRO A 124 25.46 -12.86 28.59
N MET A 125 24.60 -13.09 27.60
CA MET A 125 24.54 -12.30 26.38
C MET A 125 24.08 -10.86 26.66
N VAL A 126 24.65 -9.89 25.95
CA VAL A 126 24.36 -8.45 26.13
C VAL A 126 23.56 -7.85 24.96
N SER A 127 23.70 -8.41 23.75
CA SER A 127 22.95 -7.97 22.58
C SER A 127 21.50 -8.43 22.69
N ASP A 128 20.56 -7.56 22.31
CA ASP A 128 19.12 -7.86 22.26
C ASP A 128 18.61 -7.95 20.81
N LEU A 129 19.51 -8.28 19.87
CA LEU A 129 19.17 -8.29 18.44
C LEU A 129 18.17 -9.38 18.08
N ASP A 130 18.16 -10.46 18.86
CA ASP A 130 17.28 -11.61 18.77
C ASP A 130 16.03 -11.50 19.67
N THR A 131 16.10 -10.70 20.74
CA THR A 131 15.00 -10.43 21.71
C THR A 131 14.15 -9.21 21.38
N CYS A 132 14.48 -8.47 20.32
CA CYS A 132 13.68 -7.36 19.80
C CYS A 132 12.34 -7.90 19.19
N GLY A 133 11.45 -8.30 20.09
CA GLY A 133 10.22 -9.09 19.84
C GLY A 133 9.61 -9.71 21.10
N THR A 134 10.34 -9.80 22.22
CA THR A 134 9.85 -10.39 23.49
C THR A 134 9.57 -9.35 24.57
N SER A 135 8.93 -8.22 24.24
CA SER A 135 8.22 -7.42 25.24
C SER A 135 6.85 -8.02 25.49
N SER A 136 6.79 -9.14 26.26
CA SER A 136 5.63 -9.76 26.96
C SER A 136 4.20 -9.66 26.37
N ALA A 137 4.05 -9.34 25.09
CA ALA A 137 2.82 -9.29 24.35
C ALA A 137 2.88 -10.47 23.38
N SER A 138 1.86 -11.31 23.44
CA SER A 138 1.83 -12.52 22.62
C SER A 138 1.97 -12.16 21.13
N PRO A 139 2.46 -13.06 20.27
CA PRO A 139 2.52 -12.86 18.80
C PRO A 139 1.15 -12.49 18.15
N GLY A 140 0.04 -12.62 18.88
CA GLY A 140 -1.30 -12.16 18.51
C GLY A 140 -1.63 -10.69 18.84
N ASP A 141 -0.84 -9.98 19.64
CA ASP A 141 -1.21 -8.64 20.18
C ASP A 141 -0.91 -7.46 19.23
N GLN A 142 0.11 -7.55 18.37
CA GLN A 142 0.42 -6.47 17.41
C GLN A 142 -0.66 -6.33 16.32
N LEU A 143 -1.33 -7.43 15.95
CA LEU A 143 -2.48 -7.39 15.03
C LEU A 143 -3.71 -6.77 15.71
N GLY A 144 -3.92 -7.07 17.00
CA GLY A 144 -5.02 -6.50 17.79
C GLY A 144 -4.94 -4.98 17.87
N ASN A 145 -3.74 -4.43 18.04
CA ASN A 145 -3.53 -3.00 18.27
C ASN A 145 -3.54 -2.16 16.99
N VAL A 146 -2.86 -2.55 15.90
CA VAL A 146 -3.02 -1.85 14.60
C VAL A 146 -4.45 -1.94 14.09
N THR A 147 -5.13 -3.08 14.28
CA THR A 147 -6.55 -3.24 13.91
C THR A 147 -7.45 -2.36 14.77
N ARG A 148 -7.13 -2.16 16.06
CA ARG A 148 -7.85 -1.23 16.95
C ARG A 148 -7.68 0.21 16.48
N VAL A 149 -6.45 0.67 16.24
CA VAL A 149 -6.18 2.03 15.74
C VAL A 149 -6.84 2.25 14.37
N LEU A 150 -6.85 1.25 13.48
CA LEU A 150 -7.55 1.33 12.19
C LEU A 150 -9.07 1.43 12.35
N SER A 151 -9.64 0.72 13.33
CA SER A 151 -11.08 0.75 13.62
C SER A 151 -11.49 2.11 14.21
N THR A 152 -10.69 2.67 15.12
CA THR A 152 -10.86 4.04 15.64
C THR A 152 -10.70 5.06 14.51
N PHE A 153 -9.68 4.91 13.66
CA PHE A 153 -9.44 5.76 12.50
C PHE A 153 -10.60 5.74 11.48
N GLU A 154 -11.21 4.58 11.23
CA GLU A 154 -12.39 4.47 10.35
C GLU A 154 -13.56 5.27 10.94
N ARG A 155 -13.85 5.06 12.23
CA ARG A 155 -14.94 5.73 12.95
C ARG A 155 -14.74 7.25 12.94
N GLU A 156 -13.55 7.73 13.25
CA GLU A 156 -13.24 9.16 13.30
C GLU A 156 -13.16 9.80 11.91
N SER A 157 -12.72 9.05 10.90
CA SER A 157 -12.76 9.48 9.49
C SER A 157 -14.19 9.67 8.97
N CYS A 158 -15.19 9.01 9.56
CA CYS A 158 -16.60 9.23 9.22
C CYS A 158 -17.12 10.57 9.77
N GLY A 159 -16.72 10.93 11.00
CA GLY A 159 -17.31 12.03 11.76
C GLY A 159 -18.71 11.74 12.31
N PRO A 160 -19.27 12.62 13.15
CA PRO A 160 -20.49 12.36 13.93
C PRO A 160 -21.77 12.24 13.09
N PHE A 161 -21.86 12.95 11.96
CA PHE A 161 -23.05 12.96 11.09
C PHE A 161 -22.68 12.59 9.65
N ALA A 162 -22.15 11.38 9.47
CA ALA A 162 -21.65 10.92 8.19
C ALA A 162 -22.77 10.51 7.21
N SER A 163 -22.73 11.03 5.97
CA SER A 163 -23.55 10.49 4.88
C SER A 163 -23.11 9.06 4.51
N ALA A 164 -23.99 8.29 3.85
CA ALA A 164 -23.65 6.94 3.39
C ALA A 164 -22.36 6.89 2.55
N LYS A 165 -22.15 7.89 1.70
CA LYS A 165 -20.92 8.05 0.90
C LYS A 165 -19.69 8.34 1.76
N ARG A 166 -19.82 9.16 2.81
CA ARG A 166 -18.70 9.44 3.71
C ARG A 166 -18.31 8.19 4.50
N ARG A 167 -19.29 7.42 4.98
CA ARG A 167 -19.05 6.11 5.62
C ARG A 167 -18.31 5.15 4.68
N ASP A 168 -18.74 5.09 3.42
CA ASP A 168 -18.08 4.23 2.43
C ASP A 168 -16.63 4.66 2.15
N ASN A 169 -16.40 5.96 2.01
CA ASN A 169 -15.05 6.49 1.82
C ASN A 169 -14.13 6.19 3.01
N ALA A 170 -14.64 6.32 4.24
CA ALA A 170 -13.88 6.02 5.45
C ALA A 170 -13.53 4.52 5.52
N ARG A 171 -14.49 3.63 5.26
CA ARG A 171 -14.25 2.18 5.13
C ARG A 171 -13.20 1.86 4.07
N GLN A 172 -13.32 2.45 2.88
CA GLN A 172 -12.34 2.22 1.81
C GLN A 172 -10.94 2.68 2.21
N ARG A 173 -10.83 3.82 2.90
CA ARG A 173 -9.56 4.34 3.39
C ARG A 173 -8.95 3.40 4.43
N ALA A 174 -9.71 3.02 5.45
CA ALA A 174 -9.26 2.08 6.47
C ALA A 174 -8.84 0.75 5.83
N ARG A 175 -9.63 0.24 4.88
CA ARG A 175 -9.34 -1.01 4.18
C ARG A 175 -8.05 -0.95 3.36
N ARG A 176 -7.82 0.10 2.58
CA ARG A 176 -6.57 0.24 1.79
C ARG A 176 -5.34 0.30 2.69
N THR A 177 -5.46 0.96 3.84
CA THR A 177 -4.40 1.00 4.85
C THR A 177 -4.20 -0.37 5.51
N GLN A 178 -5.29 -1.07 5.84
CA GLN A 178 -5.23 -2.44 6.36
C GLN A 178 -4.54 -3.38 5.37
N ASP A 179 -4.87 -3.30 4.09
CA ASP A 179 -4.26 -4.13 3.04
C ASP A 179 -2.73 -3.92 2.97
N PHE A 180 -2.24 -2.70 3.22
CA PHE A 180 -0.80 -2.43 3.32
C PHE A 180 -0.17 -3.11 4.54
N PHE A 181 -0.76 -2.95 5.73
CA PHE A 181 -0.23 -3.55 6.95
C PHE A 181 -0.27 -5.08 6.88
N GLU A 182 -1.35 -5.65 6.34
CA GLU A 182 -1.47 -7.09 6.15
C GLU A 182 -0.46 -7.62 5.12
N PHE A 183 -0.19 -6.86 4.05
CA PHE A 183 0.88 -7.19 3.13
C PHE A 183 2.24 -7.22 3.83
N CYS A 184 2.58 -6.18 4.59
CA CYS A 184 3.84 -6.09 5.30
C CYS A 184 3.98 -7.22 6.32
N ARG A 185 2.94 -7.50 7.09
CA ARG A 185 2.88 -8.59 8.06
C ARG A 185 3.12 -9.95 7.40
N ARG A 186 2.40 -10.24 6.32
CA ARG A 186 2.52 -11.52 5.61
C ARG A 186 3.88 -11.71 4.95
N THR A 187 4.51 -10.62 4.51
CA THR A 187 5.76 -10.68 3.73
C THR A 187 6.99 -10.61 4.62
N TYR A 188 6.93 -9.87 5.73
CA TYR A 188 8.07 -9.50 6.56
C TYR A 188 7.90 -9.87 8.04
N GLY A 189 6.76 -10.45 8.42
CA GLY A 189 6.44 -10.86 9.79
C GLY A 189 5.73 -9.78 10.62
N PRO A 190 5.28 -10.13 11.84
CA PRO A 190 4.54 -9.22 12.73
C PRO A 190 5.35 -7.96 13.10
N HIS A 191 6.65 -8.12 13.32
CA HIS A 191 7.56 -7.05 13.75
C HIS A 191 8.18 -6.25 12.59
N PHE A 192 7.50 -6.15 11.44
CA PHE A 192 8.10 -5.54 10.24
C PHE A 192 8.56 -4.08 10.43
N PHE A 193 7.96 -3.36 11.38
CA PHE A 193 8.37 -1.99 11.72
C PHE A 193 9.72 -1.91 12.42
N ASP A 194 10.19 -3.00 13.03
CA ASP A 194 11.47 -3.09 13.74
C ASP A 194 12.53 -3.74 12.84
N THR A 195 12.12 -4.69 12.02
CA THR A 195 13.03 -5.48 11.18
C THR A 195 13.33 -4.85 9.82
N MET A 196 12.49 -3.90 9.35
CA MET A 196 12.61 -3.33 8.00
C MET A 196 12.40 -1.80 7.96
N PRO A 197 13.16 -1.07 7.13
CA PRO A 197 12.85 0.32 6.82
C PRO A 197 11.42 0.44 6.25
N PRO A 198 10.57 1.36 6.77
CA PRO A 198 9.19 1.50 6.28
C PRO A 198 9.08 1.77 4.76
N THR A 199 10.14 2.35 4.16
CA THR A 199 10.23 2.59 2.72
C THR A 199 10.31 1.29 1.91
N ASP A 200 11.04 0.27 2.39
CA ASP A 200 11.17 -1.00 1.68
C ASP A 200 9.84 -1.77 1.68
N GLY A 201 9.14 -1.77 2.82
CA GLY A 201 7.79 -2.34 2.91
C GLY A 201 6.80 -1.65 1.97
N LEU A 202 6.88 -0.33 1.83
CA LEU A 202 6.07 0.44 0.88
C LEU A 202 6.39 0.08 -0.58
N LEU A 203 7.66 -0.02 -0.95
CA LEU A 203 8.07 -0.39 -2.31
C LEU A 203 7.67 -1.82 -2.67
N GLY A 204 7.81 -2.75 -1.72
CA GLY A 204 7.32 -4.13 -1.86
C GLY A 204 5.81 -4.16 -2.10
N PHE A 205 5.05 -3.39 -1.31
CA PHE A 205 3.60 -3.29 -1.46
C PHE A 205 3.19 -2.73 -2.81
N LEU A 206 3.82 -1.63 -3.25
CA LEU A 206 3.57 -1.04 -4.56
C LEU A 206 3.86 -2.02 -5.69
N THR A 207 4.96 -2.78 -5.59
CA THR A 207 5.29 -3.84 -6.56
C THR A 207 4.18 -4.91 -6.61
N GLY A 208 3.66 -5.31 -5.45
CA GLY A 208 2.50 -6.20 -5.35
C GLY A 208 1.23 -5.61 -6.00
N LEU A 209 0.99 -4.31 -5.85
CA LEU A 209 -0.14 -3.63 -6.50
C LEU A 209 0.04 -3.54 -8.03
N TYR A 210 1.27 -3.35 -8.52
CA TYR A 210 1.59 -3.38 -9.95
C TYR A 210 1.33 -4.77 -10.54
N GLY A 211 1.71 -5.84 -9.83
CA GLY A 211 1.40 -7.21 -10.24
C GLY A 211 -0.11 -7.52 -10.35
N ARG A 212 -0.96 -6.76 -9.66
CA ARG A 212 -2.44 -6.87 -9.74
C ARG A 212 -3.06 -6.06 -10.87
N ASN A 213 -2.26 -5.41 -11.74
CA ASN A 213 -2.71 -4.56 -12.84
C ASN A 213 -3.70 -3.45 -12.40
N LEU A 214 -3.50 -2.89 -11.21
CA LEU A 214 -4.32 -1.77 -10.76
C LEU A 214 -3.97 -0.49 -11.54
N THR A 215 -4.93 0.40 -11.71
CA THR A 215 -4.66 1.69 -12.36
C THR A 215 -3.72 2.53 -11.52
N VAL A 216 -2.87 3.34 -12.17
CA VAL A 216 -1.99 4.32 -11.52
C VAL A 216 -2.78 5.26 -10.59
N SER A 217 -4.01 5.60 -10.98
CA SER A 217 -4.89 6.41 -10.13
C SER A 217 -5.28 5.68 -8.85
N THR A 218 -5.59 4.38 -8.91
CA THR A 218 -5.93 3.56 -7.75
C THR A 218 -4.74 3.42 -6.82
N MET A 219 -3.55 3.14 -7.34
CA MET A 219 -2.31 3.08 -6.55
C MET A 219 -2.04 4.40 -5.81
N ARG A 220 -2.26 5.53 -6.48
CA ARG A 220 -2.16 6.85 -5.84
C ARG A 220 -3.13 6.97 -4.66
N HIS A 221 -4.36 6.44 -4.75
CA HIS A 221 -5.30 6.47 -3.63
C HIS A 221 -4.82 5.64 -2.43
N TYR A 222 -4.19 4.47 -2.65
CA TYR A 222 -3.55 3.72 -1.56
C TYR A 222 -2.50 4.59 -0.85
N LEU A 223 -1.61 5.25 -1.60
CA LEU A 223 -0.58 6.11 -1.00
C LEU A 223 -1.17 7.30 -0.22
N ILE A 224 -2.25 7.91 -0.73
CA ILE A 224 -2.97 8.99 -0.02
C ILE A 224 -3.52 8.46 1.30
N ASP A 225 -4.24 7.34 1.27
CA ASP A 225 -4.93 6.80 2.43
C ASP A 225 -3.95 6.30 3.51
N ILE A 226 -2.86 5.64 3.11
CA ILE A 226 -1.76 5.25 4.01
C ILE A 226 -1.11 6.49 4.63
N GLY A 227 -0.84 7.53 3.84
CA GLY A 227 -0.22 8.77 4.34
C GLY A 227 -1.12 9.55 5.32
N ILE A 228 -2.44 9.56 5.08
CA ILE A 228 -3.42 10.14 6.02
C ILE A 228 -3.41 9.34 7.32
N PHE A 229 -3.47 8.01 7.25
CA PHE A 229 -3.40 7.16 8.44
C PHE A 229 -2.10 7.37 9.22
N CYS A 230 -0.95 7.43 8.55
CA CYS A 230 0.33 7.66 9.22
C CYS A 230 0.36 9.00 9.96
N SER A 231 -0.31 10.03 9.43
CA SER A 231 -0.45 11.31 10.13
C SER A 231 -1.32 11.16 11.38
N TYR A 232 -2.49 10.53 11.22
CA TYR A 232 -3.42 10.26 12.30
C TYR A 232 -2.79 9.44 13.43
N ALA A 233 -2.18 8.30 13.09
CA ALA A 233 -1.53 7.43 14.05
C ALA A 233 -0.37 8.16 14.76
N ALA A 234 0.40 8.99 14.05
CA ALA A 234 1.50 9.78 14.60
C ALA A 234 1.06 10.88 15.60
N ASP A 235 -0.24 11.17 15.71
CA ASP A 235 -0.80 12.05 16.74
C ASP A 235 -1.63 11.30 17.81
N SER A 236 -1.98 10.03 17.56
CA SER A 236 -2.76 9.19 18.50
C SER A 236 -1.97 8.70 19.71
N SER A 237 -2.57 8.74 20.91
CA SER A 237 -2.02 8.14 22.13
C SER A 237 -2.14 6.62 22.17
N GLU A 238 -2.91 6.00 21.27
CA GLU A 238 -3.16 4.55 21.22
C GLU A 238 -2.09 3.77 20.43
N ARG A 239 -0.98 4.41 20.06
CA ARG A 239 0.12 3.79 19.30
C ARG A 239 0.84 2.72 20.14
N GLU A 240 1.29 1.67 19.46
CA GLU A 240 2.24 0.72 20.04
C GLU A 240 3.61 1.38 20.28
N ALA A 241 4.30 0.97 21.34
CA ALA A 241 5.64 1.47 21.67
C ALA A 241 6.68 1.19 20.56
N SER A 242 6.56 0.07 19.84
CA SER A 242 7.40 -0.32 18.70
C SER A 242 7.20 0.58 17.48
N VAL A 243 6.00 1.12 17.31
CA VAL A 243 5.62 2.00 16.20
C VAL A 243 5.82 3.45 16.60
N THR A 244 7.09 3.87 16.56
CA THR A 244 7.46 5.24 16.92
C THR A 244 6.88 6.27 15.95
N GLU A 245 6.60 7.47 16.46
CA GLU A 245 6.16 8.62 15.66
C GLU A 245 7.11 8.90 14.49
N ALA A 246 8.42 8.75 14.72
CA ALA A 246 9.45 8.93 13.70
C ALA A 246 9.28 7.96 12.52
N LYS A 247 8.96 6.68 12.78
CA LYS A 247 8.71 5.66 11.75
C LYS A 247 7.46 5.99 10.93
N LEU A 248 6.38 6.42 11.58
CA LEU A 248 5.13 6.82 10.90
C LEU A 248 5.34 8.08 10.03
N ARG A 249 6.04 9.09 10.56
CA ARG A 249 6.40 10.29 9.78
C ARG A 249 7.32 9.97 8.62
N HIS A 250 8.24 9.02 8.78
CA HIS A 250 9.09 8.53 7.70
C HIS A 250 8.26 7.85 6.60
N LEU A 251 7.36 6.93 6.96
CA LEU A 251 6.46 6.26 6.01
C LEU A 251 5.56 7.25 5.27
N LYS A 252 5.03 8.27 5.96
CA LYS A 252 4.28 9.38 5.34
C LYS A 252 5.10 10.10 4.27
N ARG A 253 6.35 10.46 4.57
CA ARG A 253 7.26 11.09 3.61
C ARG A 253 7.54 10.18 2.41
N ALA A 254 7.75 8.88 2.65
CA ALA A 254 7.94 7.90 1.59
C ALA A 254 6.70 7.83 0.66
N CYS A 255 5.49 7.80 1.23
CA CYS A 255 4.24 7.87 0.45
C CYS A 255 4.16 9.14 -0.41
N MET A 256 4.50 10.30 0.17
CA MET A 256 4.53 11.57 -0.56
C MET A 256 5.54 11.58 -1.71
N TYR A 257 6.73 11.03 -1.48
CA TYR A 257 7.74 10.91 -2.52
C TYR A 257 7.25 10.04 -3.67
N GLN A 258 6.70 8.86 -3.38
CA GLN A 258 6.16 7.96 -4.42
C GLN A 258 4.98 8.60 -5.17
N MET A 259 4.08 9.29 -4.46
CA MET A 259 3.01 10.06 -5.11
C MET A 259 3.53 11.15 -6.04
N ASN A 260 4.68 11.76 -5.74
CA ASN A 260 5.30 12.76 -6.59
C ASN A 260 5.90 12.15 -7.85
N GLN A 261 6.54 10.98 -7.75
CA GLN A 261 7.05 10.24 -8.91
C GLN A 261 5.91 9.86 -9.88
N MET A 262 4.78 9.40 -9.35
CA MET A 262 3.62 9.00 -10.16
C MET A 262 2.82 10.19 -10.75
N LYS A 263 3.22 11.45 -10.52
CA LYS A 263 2.45 12.63 -10.98
C LYS A 263 2.28 12.66 -12.50
N GLY A 264 3.34 12.32 -13.25
CA GLY A 264 3.31 12.30 -14.72
C GLY A 264 2.34 11.25 -15.24
N ASP A 265 2.49 10.01 -14.77
CA ASP A 265 1.67 8.87 -15.17
C ASP A 265 0.19 9.09 -14.85
N VAL A 266 -0.13 9.67 -13.70
CA VAL A 266 -1.52 10.00 -13.34
C VAL A 266 -2.10 11.05 -14.28
N ARG A 267 -1.32 12.04 -14.73
CA ARG A 267 -1.79 13.02 -15.73
C ARG A 267 -2.04 12.35 -17.08
N ALA A 268 -1.10 11.52 -17.54
CA ALA A 268 -1.23 10.78 -18.80
C ALA A 268 -2.47 9.87 -18.78
N HIS A 269 -2.61 9.04 -17.74
CA HIS A 269 -3.77 8.17 -17.57
C HIS A 269 -5.09 8.97 -17.52
N ARG A 270 -5.13 10.10 -16.81
CA ARG A 270 -6.33 10.95 -16.77
C ARG A 270 -6.65 11.56 -18.13
N ALA A 271 -5.64 11.93 -18.91
CA ALA A 271 -5.83 12.45 -20.26
C ALA A 271 -6.38 11.37 -21.20
N GLU A 272 -5.83 10.15 -21.15
CA GLU A 272 -6.31 9.00 -21.91
C GLU A 272 -7.76 8.64 -21.55
N ILE A 273 -8.07 8.55 -20.26
CA ILE A 273 -9.44 8.28 -19.79
C ILE A 273 -10.40 9.39 -20.23
N ARG A 274 -9.95 10.66 -20.23
CA ARG A 274 -10.76 11.77 -20.74
C ARG A 274 -11.00 11.63 -22.24
N ALA A 275 -9.97 11.35 -23.04
CA ALA A 275 -10.11 11.15 -24.48
C ALA A 275 -11.06 9.98 -24.80
N SER A 276 -10.91 8.85 -24.10
CA SER A 276 -11.80 7.69 -24.25
C SER A 276 -13.24 8.01 -23.86
N LYS A 277 -13.46 8.75 -22.77
CA LYS A 277 -14.80 9.22 -22.38
C LYS A 277 -15.37 10.19 -23.40
N SER A 278 -14.55 11.09 -23.94
CA SER A 278 -14.96 12.05 -24.97
C SER A 278 -15.36 11.37 -26.27
N ALA A 279 -14.64 10.33 -26.69
CA ALA A 279 -14.98 9.53 -27.87
C ALA A 279 -16.33 8.79 -27.73
N ARG A 280 -16.78 8.53 -26.49
CA ARG A 280 -18.07 7.89 -26.18
C ARG A 280 -19.19 8.90 -25.89
N ILE A 281 -18.98 10.19 -26.13
CA ILE A 281 -20.02 11.20 -25.94
C ILE A 281 -21.16 10.94 -26.93
N ILE A 282 -22.39 10.94 -26.42
CA ILE A 282 -23.60 10.77 -27.21
C ILE A 282 -23.79 12.01 -28.09
N SER A 283 -24.00 11.81 -29.40
CA SER A 283 -24.17 12.92 -30.35
C SER A 283 -25.39 13.79 -30.02
N ARG A 284 -25.33 15.07 -30.39
CA ARG A 284 -26.43 16.02 -30.19
C ARG A 284 -27.72 15.53 -30.86
N GLU A 285 -27.61 14.96 -32.04
CA GLU A 285 -28.74 14.43 -32.83
C GLU A 285 -29.42 13.28 -32.08
N ALA A 286 -28.63 12.37 -31.51
CA ALA A 286 -29.12 11.26 -30.71
C ALA A 286 -29.81 11.75 -29.42
N LEU A 287 -29.23 12.74 -28.74
CA LEU A 287 -29.83 13.37 -27.55
C LEU A 287 -31.15 14.06 -27.89
N CYS A 288 -31.20 14.86 -28.97
CA CYS A 288 -32.42 15.50 -29.45
C CYS A 288 -33.51 14.48 -29.82
N LYS A 289 -33.13 13.38 -30.47
CA LYS A 289 -34.05 12.27 -30.82
C LYS A 289 -34.59 11.59 -29.57
N PHE A 290 -33.74 11.37 -28.55
CA PHE A 290 -34.16 10.85 -27.27
C PHE A 290 -35.15 11.81 -26.59
N LEU A 291 -34.83 13.10 -26.46
CA LEU A 291 -35.71 14.10 -25.82
C LEU A 291 -37.10 14.15 -26.49
N LYS A 292 -37.16 14.20 -27.83
CA LYS A 292 -38.42 14.19 -28.59
C LYS A 292 -39.26 12.93 -28.35
N ARG A 293 -38.60 11.77 -28.17
CA ARG A 293 -39.28 10.49 -27.88
C ARG A 293 -39.72 10.43 -26.42
N ALA A 294 -38.87 10.83 -25.50
CA ALA A 294 -39.13 10.86 -24.07
C ALA A 294 -40.31 11.78 -23.75
N ARG A 295 -40.33 13.01 -24.27
CA ARG A 295 -41.44 13.98 -24.10
C ARG A 295 -42.81 13.40 -24.48
N ARG A 296 -42.87 12.58 -25.54
CA ARG A 296 -44.12 11.92 -25.97
C ARG A 296 -44.46 10.66 -25.16
N LYS A 297 -43.45 9.89 -24.73
CA LYS A 297 -43.66 8.62 -24.01
C LYS A 297 -43.90 8.80 -22.52
N ILE A 298 -43.29 9.79 -21.87
CA ILE A 298 -43.41 10.02 -20.42
C ILE A 298 -44.88 10.12 -19.98
N PRO A 299 -45.74 10.98 -20.58
CA PRO A 299 -47.15 11.06 -20.15
C PRO A 299 -47.91 9.74 -20.31
N ARG A 300 -47.61 8.96 -21.36
CA ARG A 300 -48.22 7.65 -21.59
C ARG A 300 -47.76 6.63 -20.55
N MET A 301 -46.48 6.66 -20.17
CA MET A 301 -45.93 5.79 -19.15
C MET A 301 -46.42 6.15 -17.74
N ILE A 302 -46.64 7.44 -17.44
CA ILE A 302 -47.29 7.87 -16.19
C ILE A 302 -48.70 7.30 -16.12
N LYS A 303 -49.49 7.42 -17.20
CA LYS A 303 -50.84 6.83 -17.26
C LYS A 303 -50.83 5.30 -17.13
N ALA A 304 -49.88 4.63 -17.78
CA ALA A 304 -49.72 3.18 -17.66
C ALA A 304 -49.35 2.77 -16.24
N PHE A 305 -48.42 3.48 -15.61
CA PHE A 305 -48.00 3.22 -14.23
C PHE A 305 -49.14 3.44 -13.23
N ALA A 306 -49.95 4.48 -13.44
CA ALA A 306 -51.13 4.76 -12.61
C ALA A 306 -52.21 3.69 -12.72
N ARG A 307 -52.31 3.00 -13.87
CA ARG A 307 -53.25 1.89 -14.09
C ARG A 307 -52.69 0.58 -13.54
N GLU A 308 -51.41 0.31 -13.78
CA GLU A 308 -50.76 -0.95 -13.44
C GLU A 308 -49.31 -0.70 -12.98
N PRO A 309 -49.08 -0.60 -11.66
CA PRO A 309 -47.79 -0.22 -11.09
C PRO A 309 -46.82 -1.42 -11.04
N THR A 310 -46.47 -1.98 -12.19
CA THR A 310 -45.46 -3.05 -12.26
C THR A 310 -44.04 -2.50 -12.25
N LEU A 311 -43.09 -3.28 -11.74
CA LEU A 311 -41.65 -2.94 -11.77
C LEU A 311 -41.16 -2.66 -13.19
N GLY A 312 -41.67 -3.40 -14.19
CA GLY A 312 -41.30 -3.21 -15.59
C GLY A 312 -41.70 -1.84 -16.15
N VAL A 313 -42.89 -1.34 -15.78
CA VAL A 313 -43.34 0.00 -16.16
C VAL A 313 -42.58 1.08 -15.38
N MET A 314 -42.39 0.86 -14.08
CA MET A 314 -41.63 1.76 -13.20
C MET A 314 -40.22 2.02 -13.72
N PHE A 315 -39.44 0.97 -14.03
CA PHE A 315 -38.06 1.14 -14.50
C PHE A 315 -37.98 1.87 -15.84
N ARG A 316 -38.93 1.62 -16.76
CA ARG A 316 -38.99 2.35 -18.04
C ARG A 316 -39.31 3.82 -17.83
N LEU A 317 -40.29 4.12 -16.99
CA LEU A 317 -40.66 5.49 -16.64
C LEU A 317 -39.48 6.21 -15.97
N GLN A 318 -38.83 5.58 -14.99
CA GLN A 318 -37.66 6.10 -14.30
C GLN A 318 -36.50 6.37 -15.26
N GLY A 319 -36.21 5.45 -16.19
CA GLY A 319 -35.17 5.65 -17.20
C GLY A 319 -35.46 6.82 -18.14
N LEU A 320 -36.71 6.96 -18.59
CA LEU A 320 -37.14 8.08 -19.43
C LEU A 320 -37.04 9.42 -18.70
N LEU A 321 -37.56 9.50 -17.47
CA LEU A 321 -37.51 10.71 -16.65
C LEU A 321 -36.06 11.09 -16.30
N SER A 322 -35.27 10.12 -15.83
CA SER A 322 -33.88 10.37 -15.45
C SER A 322 -33.05 10.85 -16.63
N GLY A 323 -33.17 10.19 -17.79
CA GLY A 323 -32.48 10.61 -19.00
C GLY A 323 -32.93 12.00 -19.47
N TYR A 324 -34.24 12.27 -19.44
CA TYR A 324 -34.80 13.57 -19.85
C TYR A 324 -34.26 14.69 -18.97
N MET A 325 -34.30 14.52 -17.64
CA MET A 325 -33.79 15.49 -16.67
C MET A 325 -32.28 15.66 -16.80
N SER A 326 -31.51 14.57 -16.84
CA SER A 326 -30.04 14.65 -16.97
C SER A 326 -29.59 15.42 -18.20
N ILE A 327 -30.28 15.28 -19.34
CA ILE A 327 -29.92 15.99 -20.57
C ILE A 327 -30.27 17.48 -20.47
N LEU A 328 -31.44 17.82 -19.91
CA LEU A 328 -31.89 19.22 -19.85
C LEU A 328 -31.18 20.05 -18.78
N THR A 329 -30.86 19.43 -17.64
CA THR A 329 -30.41 20.15 -16.45
C THR A 329 -28.97 19.82 -16.05
N GLY A 330 -28.35 18.82 -16.67
CA GLY A 330 -27.00 18.38 -16.32
C GLY A 330 -26.90 17.67 -14.95
N HIS A 331 -28.02 17.35 -14.30
CA HIS A 331 -28.00 16.69 -12.99
C HIS A 331 -27.33 15.31 -13.05
N ARG A 332 -26.45 15.08 -12.08
CA ARG A 332 -25.81 13.78 -11.86
C ARG A 332 -26.81 12.78 -11.28
N ARG A 333 -26.57 11.48 -11.53
CA ARG A 333 -27.40 10.37 -11.03
C ARG A 333 -27.75 10.48 -9.54
N CYS A 334 -26.78 10.80 -8.68
CA CYS A 334 -27.01 10.89 -7.24
C CYS A 334 -27.98 12.02 -6.84
N VAL A 335 -28.10 13.08 -7.65
CA VAL A 335 -29.08 14.14 -7.41
C VAL A 335 -30.47 13.63 -7.77
N LEU A 336 -30.61 13.02 -8.95
CA LEU A 336 -31.89 12.48 -9.41
C LEU A 336 -32.46 11.40 -8.47
N ILE A 337 -31.60 10.58 -7.85
CA ILE A 337 -32.04 9.56 -6.89
C ILE A 337 -32.53 10.16 -5.57
N ASN A 338 -31.96 11.28 -5.14
CA ASN A 338 -32.28 11.90 -3.85
C ASN A 338 -33.23 13.09 -3.97
N MET A 339 -33.72 13.37 -5.18
CA MET A 339 -34.60 14.50 -5.46
C MET A 339 -35.97 14.25 -4.82
N THR A 340 -36.42 15.18 -3.99
CA THR A 340 -37.69 15.10 -3.29
C THR A 340 -38.81 15.76 -4.08
N ALA A 341 -40.06 15.33 -3.85
CA ALA A 341 -41.23 15.93 -4.48
C ALA A 341 -41.38 17.43 -4.13
N LEU A 342 -40.99 17.81 -2.90
CA LEU A 342 -41.01 19.20 -2.44
C LEU A 342 -40.04 20.07 -3.24
N GLU A 343 -38.81 19.59 -3.47
CA GLU A 343 -37.81 20.32 -4.29
C GLU A 343 -38.30 20.50 -5.72
N VAL A 344 -38.91 19.48 -6.32
CA VAL A 344 -39.50 19.56 -7.67
C VAL A 344 -40.68 20.54 -7.70
N GLY A 345 -41.56 20.50 -6.70
CA GLY A 345 -42.70 21.40 -6.58
C GLY A 345 -42.27 22.86 -6.48
N ARG A 346 -41.27 23.17 -5.64
CA ARG A 346 -40.71 24.53 -5.49
C ARG A 346 -40.09 25.04 -6.79
N ALA A 347 -39.40 24.18 -7.53
CA ALA A 347 -38.84 24.55 -8.83
C ALA A 347 -39.93 24.90 -9.86
N GLY A 348 -41.12 24.29 -9.77
CA GLY A 348 -42.24 24.58 -10.66
C GLY A 348 -42.98 25.88 -10.35
N THR A 349 -42.92 26.37 -9.10
CA THR A 349 -43.57 27.62 -8.67
C THR A 349 -42.67 28.85 -8.81
N THR A 350 -41.37 28.65 -9.02
CA THR A 350 -40.42 29.73 -9.28
C THR A 350 -40.46 30.02 -10.79
N GLN A 351 -41.50 30.72 -11.25
CA GLN A 351 -41.50 31.29 -12.60
C GLN A 351 -40.76 32.63 -12.55
N ASP A 352 -39.67 32.75 -13.33
CA ASP A 352 -39.16 34.02 -13.83
C ASP A 352 -40.08 34.57 -14.92
#